data_AF-A0A9X5GR67-F1
#
_entry.id   AF-A0A9X5GR67-F1
#
_cell.length_a   1.000
_cell.length_b   1.000
_cell.length_c   1.000
_cell.angle_alpha   90.00
_cell.angle_beta   90.00
_cell.angle_gamma   90.00
#
_symmetry.space_group_name_H-M   'P 1'
#
loop_
_entity.id
_entity.type
_entity.pdbx_description
1 polymer ?
#
loop_
_entity_poly.entity_id
_entity_poly.type
_entity_poly.pdbx_seq_one_letter_code
_entity_poly.pdbx_strand_id
1 'polypeptide(L)' 'MARPKGENVIRKHFKLTEEIAKLLAERSKAENMNESEYIRYLLLNQSEYPRSRELELEIMRLRNEINKIGGNIN' A
#
# COMPACT_ATOMS: atom_id res chain seq x y z
N MET A 1 27.00 -7.15 2.53
CA MET A 1 26.17 -8.36 2.42
C MET A 1 25.96 -8.65 0.94
N ALA A 2 26.47 -9.77 0.41
CA ALA A 2 26.27 -10.12 -0.99
C ALA A 2 24.81 -10.57 -1.20
N ARG A 3 24.11 -9.92 -2.13
CA ARG A 3 22.70 -10.18 -2.43
C ARG A 3 22.55 -11.60 -3.02
N PRO A 4 21.61 -12.43 -2.56
CA PRO A 4 21.50 -13.81 -3.03
C PRO A 4 21.23 -13.88 -4.53
N LYS A 5 21.91 -14.80 -5.22
CA LYS A 5 21.77 -15.04 -6.67
C LYS A 5 20.32 -15.49 -6.97
N GLY A 6 19.53 -14.63 -7.60
CA GLY A 6 18.19 -14.95 -8.11
C GLY A 6 17.07 -13.99 -7.69
N GLU A 7 17.29 -13.14 -6.69
CA GLU A 7 16.32 -12.10 -6.35
C GLU A 7 16.38 -10.96 -7.37
N ASN A 8 15.25 -10.64 -8.01
CA ASN A 8 15.05 -9.46 -8.86
C ASN A 8 15.80 -9.45 -10.20
N VAL A 9 15.78 -10.58 -10.90
CA VAL A 9 16.46 -10.73 -12.21
C VAL A 9 15.74 -9.97 -13.34
N ILE A 10 14.43 -9.77 -13.24
CA ILE A 10 13.62 -9.12 -14.27
C ILE A 10 13.64 -7.59 -14.05
N ARG A 11 13.99 -6.84 -15.11
CA ARG A 11 13.96 -5.38 -15.12
C ARG A 11 12.78 -4.87 -15.96
N LYS A 12 12.02 -3.94 -15.41
CA LYS A 12 10.96 -3.20 -16.11
C LYS A 12 11.34 -1.72 -16.11
N HIS A 13 11.30 -1.10 -17.28
CA HIS A 13 11.58 0.32 -17.45
C HIS A 13 10.26 1.08 -17.54
N PHE A 14 10.15 2.18 -16.81
CA PHE A 14 8.99 3.06 -16.82
C PHE A 14 9.41 4.43 -17.31
N LYS A 15 8.57 5.07 -18.14
CA LYS A 15 8.71 6.48 -18.47
C LYS A 15 7.85 7.27 -17.50
N LEU A 16 8.47 8.21 -16.79
CA LEU A 16 7.80 9.09 -15.84
C LEU A 16 7.97 10.53 -16.33
N THR A 17 6.99 11.37 -16.02
CA THR A 17 7.19 12.82 -16.09
C THR A 17 8.08 13.26 -14.93
N GLU A 18 8.68 14.44 -15.03
CA GLU A 18 9.55 14.99 -13.98
C GLU A 18 8.79 15.14 -12.65
N GLU A 19 7.54 15.60 -12.70
CA GLU A 19 6.67 15.72 -11.52
C GLU A 19 6.44 14.37 -10.83
N ILE A 20 6.15 13.32 -11.61
CA ILE A 20 5.90 11.98 -11.06
C ILE A 20 7.19 11.38 -10.49
N ALA A 21 8.34 11.61 -11.15
CA ALA A 21 9.64 11.15 -10.65
C ALA A 21 10.00 11.81 -9.32
N LYS A 22 9.76 13.12 -9.19
CA LYS A 22 9.97 13.85 -7.93
C LYS A 22 9.06 13.33 -6.81
N LEU A 23 7.78 13.14 -7.12
CA LEU A 23 6.82 12.59 -6.16
C LEU A 23 7.20 11.18 -5.71
N LEU A 24 7.69 10.34 -6.62
CA LEU A 24 8.16 8.99 -6.32
C LEU A 24 9.33 9.02 -5.34
N ALA A 25 10.32 9.88 -5.57
CA ALA A 25 11.48 10.05 -4.71
C ALA A 25 11.09 10.54 -3.30
N GLU A 26 10.18 11.51 -3.21
CA GLU A 26 9.68 12.03 -1.93
C GLU A 26 8.96 10.94 -1.12
N ARG A 27 8.06 10.19 -1.77
CA ARG A 27 7.28 9.13 -1.11
C ARG A 27 8.11 7.93 -0.71
N SER A 28 9.04 7.48 -1.56
CA SER A 28 9.91 6.36 -1.22
C SER A 28 10.79 6.71 -0.01
N LYS A 29 11.30 7.94 0.03
CA LYS A 29 12.09 8.44 1.17
C LYS A 29 11.26 8.54 2.45
N ALA A 30 10.01 8.99 2.36
CA ALA A 30 9.09 9.05 3.51
C ALA A 30 8.84 7.66 4.13
N GLU A 31 8.76 6.62 3.30
CA GLU A 31 8.60 5.23 3.73
C GLU A 31 9.94 4.51 4.01
N ASN A 32 11.06 5.23 3.98
CA ASN A 32 12.42 4.69 4.18
C ASN A 32 12.75 3.52 3.22
N MET A 33 12.28 3.59 1.98
CA MET A 33 12.50 2.62 0.90
C MET A 33 13.20 3.27 -0.29
N ASN A 34 13.91 2.48 -1.11
CA ASN A 34 14.31 2.98 -2.43
C ASN A 34 13.10 2.98 -3.40
N GLU A 35 13.19 3.76 -4.47
CA GLU A 35 12.08 3.92 -5.42
C GLU A 35 11.59 2.59 -6.02
N SER A 36 12.49 1.64 -6.27
CA SER A 36 12.14 0.33 -6.82
C SER A 36 11.44 -0.58 -5.79
N GLU A 37 11.86 -0.52 -4.54
CA GLU A 37 11.20 -1.19 -3.41
C GLU A 37 9.81 -0.60 -3.19
N TYR A 38 9.70 0.73 -3.25
CA TYR A 38 8.44 1.44 -3.06
C TYR A 38 7.44 1.15 -4.20
N ILE A 39 7.86 1.19 -5.46
CA ILE A 39 6.99 0.78 -6.60
C ILE A 39 6.52 -0.65 -6.43
N ARG A 40 7.42 -1.57 -6.05
CA ARG A 40 7.06 -2.96 -5.83
C ARG A 40 6.09 -3.12 -4.67
N TYR A 41 6.32 -2.41 -3.57
CA TYR A 41 5.40 -2.35 -2.44
C TYR A 41 4.01 -1.89 -2.90
N LEU A 42 3.92 -0.84 -3.73
CA LEU A 42 2.64 -0.37 -4.27
C LEU A 42 1.98 -1.40 -5.20
N LEU A 43 2.74 -2.04 -6.08
CA LEU A 43 2.20 -3.05 -7.01
C LEU A 43 1.72 -4.33 -6.31
N LEU A 44 2.40 -4.75 -5.24
CA LEU A 44 2.05 -5.96 -4.49
C LEU A 44 0.99 -5.70 -3.42
N ASN A 45 0.93 -4.49 -2.87
CA ASN A 45 -0.05 -4.08 -1.86
C ASN A 45 -1.22 -3.27 -2.44
N GLN A 46 -1.27 -3.08 -3.76
CA GLN A 46 -2.51 -2.74 -4.42
C GLN A 46 -3.46 -3.92 -4.22
N SER A 47 -4.29 -3.84 -3.18
CA SER A 47 -5.59 -4.50 -3.23
C SER A 47 -6.25 -4.05 -4.53
N GLU A 48 -6.97 -4.94 -5.21
CA GLU A 48 -7.57 -4.64 -6.52
C GLU A 48 -8.42 -3.34 -6.54
N TYR A 49 -8.74 -2.77 -5.37
CA TYR A 49 -9.43 -1.50 -5.20
C TYR A 49 -8.89 -0.71 -3.98
N PRO A 50 -8.10 0.37 -4.14
CA PRO A 50 -7.65 1.20 -3.01
C PRO A 50 -8.79 1.89 -2.24
N ARG A 51 -9.99 2.02 -2.82
CA ARG A 51 -11.20 2.49 -2.14
C ARG A 51 -11.77 1.51 -1.10
N SER A 52 -11.38 0.23 -1.12
CA SER A 52 -11.99 -0.77 -0.24
C SER A 52 -11.46 -0.73 1.20
N ARG A 53 -10.25 -0.21 1.44
CA ARG A 53 -9.66 -0.18 2.79
C ARG A 53 -10.36 0.82 3.71
N GLU A 54 -10.70 2.00 3.19
CA GLU A 54 -11.52 2.97 3.93
C GLU A 54 -12.92 2.42 4.21
N LEU A 55 -13.52 1.78 3.20
CA LEU A 55 -14.83 1.14 3.32
C LEU A 55 -14.83 -0.04 4.31
N GLU A 56 -13.78 -0.87 4.32
CA GLU A 56 -13.61 -1.96 5.29
C GLU A 56 -13.48 -1.44 6.72
N LEU A 57 -12.71 -0.35 6.91
CA LEU A 57 -12.60 0.30 8.21
C LEU A 57 -13.93 0.88 8.67
N GLU A 58 -14.71 1.46 7.76
CA GLU A 58 -16.05 2.00 8.05
C GLU A 58 -17.04 0.88 8.38
N ILE A 59 -17.03 -0.23 7.64
CA ILE A 59 -17.83 -1.43 7.92
C ILE A 59 -17.46 -2.04 9.28
N MET A 60 -16.16 -2.11 9.61
CA MET A 60 -15.71 -2.60 10.92
C MET A 60 -16.22 -1.70 12.06
N ARG A 61 -16.22 -0.38 11.89
CA ARG A 61 -16.77 0.57 12.88
C ARG A 61 -18.28 0.37 13.06
N LEU A 62 -19.04 0.32 11.97
CA LEU A 62 -20.49 0.08 12.00
C LEU A 62 -20.84 -1.24 12.69
N ARG A 63 -20.10 -2.31 12.39
CA ARG A 63 -20.28 -3.61 13.05
C ARG A 63 -20.06 -3.52 14.56
N ASN A 64 -19.03 -2.83 15.00
CA ASN A 64 -18.74 -2.65 16.42
C ASN A 64 -19.83 -1.85 17.15
N GLU A 65 -20.38 -0.81 16.50
CA GLU A 65 -21.50 -0.04 17.03
C GLU A 65 -22.77 -0.88 17.15
N ILE A 66 -23.11 -1.66 16.12
CA ILE A 66 -24.25 -2.58 16.14
C ILE A 66 -24.09 -3.61 17.26
N ASN A 67 -22.91 -4.21 17.41
CA ASN A 67 -22.64 -5.18 18.48
C ASN A 67 -22.79 -4.55 19.86
N LYS A 68 -22.35 -3.30 20.05
CA LYS A 68 -22.49 -2.56 21.31
C LYS A 68 -23.96 -2.26 21.61
N ILE A 69 -24.75 -1.89 20.61
CA ILE A 69 -26.19 -1.65 20.77
C ILE A 69 -26.91 -2.97 21.09
N GLY A 70 -26.65 -4.03 20.32
CA GLY A 70 -27.26 -5.35 20.52
C GLY A 70 -26.92 -5.96 21.89
N GLY A 71 -25.68 -5.77 22.36
CA GLY A 71 -25.27 -6.20 23.71
C GLY A 71 -25.94 -5.43 24.86
N ASN A 72 -26.43 -4.21 24.61
CA ASN A 72 -27.17 -3.43 25.60
C ASN A 72 -28.69 -3.66 25.55
N ILE A 73 -29.20 -4.25 24.46
CA ILE A 73 -30.61 -4.59 24.28
C ILE A 73 -30.92 -6.02 24.77
N ASN A 74 -29.93 -6.91 24.79
CA ASN A 74 -30.03 -8.29 25.31
C ASN A 74 -29.96 -8.38 26.85
#